data_AF-B9M625-F1
#
_entry.id   AF-B9M625-F1
#
_cell.length_a   1.000
_cell.length_b   1.000
_cell.length_c   1.000
_cell.angle_alpha   90.00
_cell.angle_beta   90.00
_cell.angle_gamma   90.00
#
_symmetry.space_group_name_H-M   'P 1'
#
loop_
_entity.id
_entity.type
_entity.pdbx_description
1 polymer ?
#
loop_
_entity_poly.entity_id
_entity_poly.type
_entity_poly.pdbx_seq_one_letter_code
_entity_poly.pdbx_strand_id
1 'polypeptide(L)'
;MRKTWQIVKTLILIGTSALILAACGGGGGGSTTPAATTISGTAAAGAPIIGSVTIKDSKGATKTVQIAADGKYTVDVSDMTGPFMVRADGYVGGNEYHLYSAGTAADVGGTINVTPLTDLIVANIANTVAANYFESGNFSNLTATELKTESDALKAKLLPVLQAVGVSDSIDLLRSSFSTDHSGLDAALDIIKVETTDTTTGAATITNLITKQAISSTTTAVLTDTTNVATGMTDIQKISAGFKQFSDLFATSLPSETNATLLGLFDSATFLDQGQNLASFLSEITTDKEMIGISFTNISIQSMDVAKGTATVAFTVLENGKVSLDAPVAFHMIKKADGKWYMQGDQYIVGIDIEPVAEYHVTSTTPQIITGIRFNIEDRGGLNITSAVVKGAGLPVDGVTLINNVAYDQFQIQNPTQSYGNLYPLTDADIAKIADTGEAYTVELYIGTNTTPAATYTEKLVKRPYLSTELTVDNFPKVTSPTATELYALLGSSADINDSVTWTLPSGLTNDWLSVWVGDNAGNTARFEAGLLPAETSRSLVLSPVTSTGQRFTITWGNIWLGAYDSYGRQLGISMNAWQ
;
A
#
# COMPACT_ATOMS: atom_id res chain seq x y z
N MET A 1 0.36 10.19 4.19
CA MET A 1 0.63 11.62 3.83
C MET A 1 0.79 12.62 5.01
N ARG A 2 1.06 12.21 6.26
CA ARG A 2 1.89 13.00 7.21
C ARG A 2 3.19 12.28 7.57
N LYS A 3 3.26 10.96 7.30
CA LYS A 3 4.49 10.15 7.32
C LYS A 3 5.60 10.69 6.39
N THR A 4 5.27 11.57 5.45
CA THR A 4 6.16 12.24 4.48
C THR A 4 6.39 13.74 4.76
N TRP A 5 5.94 14.29 5.90
CA TRP A 5 5.70 15.74 5.98
C TRP A 5 6.47 16.47 7.09
N GLN A 6 7.75 16.14 7.27
CA GLN A 6 8.70 16.98 7.99
C GLN A 6 10.15 16.87 7.44
N ILE A 7 10.55 17.90 6.66
CA ILE A 7 11.77 18.74 6.83
C ILE A 7 12.55 19.08 5.54
N VAL A 8 13.06 20.31 5.57
CA VAL A 8 13.78 21.09 4.56
C VAL A 8 15.32 20.91 4.64
N LYS A 9 15.99 20.94 3.45
CA LYS A 9 17.39 21.37 3.11
C LYS A 9 18.55 20.36 3.42
N THR A 10 19.45 19.90 2.52
CA THR A 10 20.25 20.58 1.46
C THR A 10 21.17 19.61 0.64
N LEU A 11 21.41 19.98 -0.64
CA LEU A 11 22.51 19.72 -1.62
C LEU A 11 22.79 18.34 -2.26
N ILE A 12 22.76 18.38 -3.61
CA ILE A 12 23.05 17.38 -4.63
C ILE A 12 24.50 17.55 -5.14
N LEU A 13 25.19 16.43 -5.42
CA LEU A 13 26.28 16.39 -6.40
C LEU A 13 26.03 15.20 -7.37
N ILE A 14 25.69 15.51 -8.62
CA ILE A 14 25.44 14.55 -9.70
C ILE A 14 26.77 14.12 -10.33
N GLY A 15 27.04 12.82 -10.36
CA GLY A 15 28.10 12.20 -11.16
C GLY A 15 27.49 11.35 -12.28
N THR A 16 27.34 11.94 -13.47
CA THR A 16 26.85 11.25 -14.68
C THR A 16 27.96 10.36 -15.25
N SER A 17 27.71 9.07 -15.40
CA SER A 17 28.57 8.17 -16.19
C SER A 17 27.74 7.49 -17.27
N ALA A 18 28.01 7.87 -18.52
CA ALA A 18 27.43 7.31 -19.72
C ALA A 18 28.05 5.94 -20.03
N LEU A 19 27.21 4.92 -20.21
CA LEU A 19 27.61 3.62 -20.74
C LEU A 19 27.27 3.56 -22.23
N ILE A 20 28.32 3.33 -23.02
CA ILE A 20 28.32 3.31 -24.48
C ILE A 20 27.82 1.94 -24.94
N LEU A 21 26.80 1.92 -25.81
CA LEU A 21 26.35 0.73 -26.52
C LEU A 21 27.43 0.31 -27.54
N ALA A 22 28.04 -0.86 -27.32
CA ALA A 22 28.84 -1.53 -28.34
C ALA A 22 27.94 -2.46 -29.16
N ALA A 23 27.79 -2.14 -30.45
CA ALA A 23 27.19 -2.99 -31.46
C ALA A 23 28.25 -3.97 -32.01
N CYS A 24 27.87 -5.24 -32.13
CA CYS A 24 28.48 -6.26 -33.01
C CYS A 24 27.35 -7.29 -33.20
N GLY A 25 26.86 -7.62 -34.39
CA GLY A 25 27.59 -8.14 -35.55
C GLY A 25 27.00 -9.53 -35.82
N GLY A 26 26.45 -9.75 -37.01
CA GLY A 26 25.56 -10.88 -37.33
C GLY A 26 26.25 -12.22 -37.57
N GLY A 27 25.42 -13.25 -37.77
CA GLY A 27 25.82 -14.57 -38.24
C GLY A 27 24.64 -15.54 -38.28
N GLY A 28 24.11 -15.79 -39.48
CA GLY A 28 23.02 -16.74 -39.71
C GLY A 28 23.50 -18.19 -39.56
N GLY A 29 22.80 -18.96 -38.74
CA GLY A 29 22.92 -20.41 -38.61
C GLY A 29 21.60 -20.95 -38.09
N GLY A 30 21.04 -21.94 -38.79
CA GLY A 30 19.77 -22.57 -38.44
C GLY A 30 19.80 -23.11 -37.02
N SER A 31 19.25 -22.32 -36.10
CA SER A 31 19.06 -22.68 -34.70
C SER A 31 17.84 -23.58 -34.62
N THR A 32 18.04 -24.86 -34.29
CA THR A 32 17.03 -25.62 -33.55
C THR A 32 16.75 -24.82 -32.29
N THR A 33 15.63 -24.09 -32.27
CA THR A 33 15.23 -23.27 -31.12
C THR A 33 15.34 -24.13 -29.87
N PRO A 34 16.14 -23.73 -28.85
CA PRO A 34 16.20 -24.46 -27.59
C PRO A 34 14.77 -24.70 -27.10
N ALA A 35 14.48 -25.93 -26.64
CA ALA A 35 13.19 -26.21 -26.02
C ALA A 35 12.96 -25.14 -24.95
N ALA A 36 11.85 -24.41 -25.06
CA ALA A 36 11.56 -23.36 -24.10
C ALA A 36 11.44 -24.00 -22.72
N THR A 37 12.14 -23.45 -21.74
CA THR A 37 12.13 -23.96 -20.35
C THR A 37 11.42 -23.02 -19.39
N THR A 38 10.82 -21.94 -19.88
CA THR A 38 10.28 -20.86 -19.05
C THR A 38 8.76 -20.80 -19.12
N ILE A 39 8.12 -20.41 -18.04
CA ILE A 39 6.73 -19.92 -18.02
C ILE A 39 6.79 -18.40 -17.84
N SER A 40 6.03 -17.66 -18.64
CA SER A 40 5.91 -16.19 -18.50
C SER A 40 4.45 -15.79 -18.33
N GLY A 41 4.18 -14.56 -17.92
CA GLY A 41 2.82 -14.03 -17.91
C GLY A 41 2.72 -12.63 -17.33
N THR A 42 1.49 -12.15 -17.22
CA THR A 42 1.16 -10.88 -16.55
C THR A 42 0.35 -11.16 -15.28
N ALA A 43 0.78 -10.57 -14.17
CA ALA A 43 0.10 -10.59 -12.88
C ALA A 43 -0.57 -9.23 -12.62
N ALA A 44 -1.90 -9.19 -12.65
CA ALA A 44 -2.66 -7.93 -12.59
C ALA A 44 -4.07 -8.08 -12.02
N ALA A 45 -4.57 -7.02 -11.39
CA ALA A 45 -5.96 -6.87 -10.94
C ALA A 45 -6.51 -5.48 -11.31
N GLY A 46 -6.59 -5.19 -12.61
CA GLY A 46 -6.87 -3.84 -13.16
C GLY A 46 -5.64 -2.94 -13.22
N ALA A 47 -4.56 -3.34 -12.55
CA ALA A 47 -3.22 -2.75 -12.66
C ALA A 47 -2.16 -3.81 -12.29
N PRO A 48 -0.87 -3.58 -12.61
CA PRO A 48 0.22 -4.48 -12.23
C PRO A 48 0.23 -4.81 -10.75
N ILE A 49 0.37 -6.09 -10.41
CA ILE A 49 0.66 -6.48 -9.03
C ILE A 49 2.11 -6.12 -8.73
N ILE A 50 2.33 -5.25 -7.74
CA ILE A 50 3.66 -5.02 -7.20
C ILE A 50 3.92 -6.11 -6.17
N GLY A 51 4.82 -7.03 -6.49
CA GLY A 51 5.15 -8.14 -5.61
C GLY A 51 5.90 -9.25 -6.32
N SER A 52 5.52 -10.50 -6.04
CA SER A 52 6.22 -11.68 -6.55
C SER A 52 5.26 -12.73 -7.11
N VAL A 53 5.78 -13.55 -8.03
CA VAL A 53 5.12 -14.75 -8.49
C VAL A 53 5.87 -15.98 -8.00
N THR A 54 5.14 -16.90 -7.39
CA THR A 54 5.59 -18.23 -6.98
C THR A 54 4.94 -19.30 -7.85
N ILE A 55 5.74 -20.14 -8.50
CA ILE A 55 5.26 -21.37 -9.17
C ILE A 55 5.54 -22.56 -8.25
N LYS A 56 4.53 -23.42 -8.06
CA LYS A 56 4.63 -24.72 -7.39
C LYS A 56 4.25 -25.82 -8.36
N ASP A 57 5.06 -26.86 -8.44
CA ASP A 57 4.82 -27.99 -9.36
C ASP A 57 4.15 -29.19 -8.67
N SER A 58 3.82 -30.21 -9.45
CA SER A 58 3.17 -31.45 -8.97
C SER A 58 4.02 -32.30 -8.02
N LYS A 59 5.33 -32.02 -7.90
CA LYS A 59 6.27 -32.67 -6.98
C LYS A 59 6.54 -31.80 -5.73
N GLY A 60 5.94 -30.62 -5.64
CA GLY A 60 6.11 -29.67 -4.56
C GLY A 60 7.34 -28.76 -4.68
N ALA A 61 8.06 -28.79 -5.81
CA ALA A 61 9.14 -27.84 -6.06
C ALA A 61 8.56 -26.43 -6.25
N THR A 62 9.22 -25.42 -5.69
CA THR A 62 8.80 -24.01 -5.79
C THR A 62 9.90 -23.12 -6.36
N LYS A 63 9.49 -22.11 -7.13
CA LYS A 63 10.35 -21.03 -7.60
C LYS A 63 9.62 -19.70 -7.50
N THR A 64 10.32 -18.68 -7.03
CA THR A 64 9.77 -17.34 -6.83
C THR A 64 10.59 -16.31 -7.60
N VAL A 65 9.91 -15.41 -8.30
CA VAL A 65 10.53 -14.26 -8.98
C VAL A 65 9.77 -12.98 -8.65
N GLN A 66 10.45 -11.84 -8.74
CA GLN A 66 9.79 -10.55 -8.63
C GLN A 66 8.97 -10.25 -9.89
N ILE A 67 7.81 -9.61 -9.71
CA ILE A 67 7.01 -9.08 -10.80
C ILE A 67 7.63 -7.76 -11.26
N ALA A 68 7.77 -7.57 -12.57
CA ALA A 68 8.26 -6.32 -13.13
C ALA A 68 7.21 -5.20 -12.98
N ALA A 69 7.63 -3.94 -13.12
CA ALA A 69 6.74 -2.78 -12.95
C ALA A 69 5.55 -2.75 -13.91
N ASP A 70 5.63 -3.45 -15.05
CA ASP A 70 4.55 -3.63 -16.03
C ASP A 70 3.70 -4.90 -15.79
N GLY A 71 3.84 -5.54 -14.62
CA GLY A 71 3.11 -6.74 -14.23
C GLY A 71 3.69 -8.03 -14.81
N LYS A 72 4.71 -7.97 -15.66
CA LYS A 72 5.26 -9.16 -16.32
C LYS A 72 6.17 -9.96 -15.39
N TYR A 73 6.16 -11.27 -15.57
CA TYR A 73 7.08 -12.17 -14.89
C TYR A 73 7.54 -13.29 -15.84
N THR A 74 8.70 -13.87 -15.55
CA THR A 74 9.24 -15.05 -16.23
C THR A 74 9.94 -15.94 -15.21
N VAL A 75 9.60 -17.22 -15.18
CA VAL A 75 10.19 -18.23 -14.31
C VAL A 75 10.78 -19.34 -15.16
N ASP A 76 12.04 -19.71 -14.91
CA ASP A 76 12.64 -20.91 -15.48
C ASP A 76 12.14 -22.14 -14.74
N VAL A 77 11.48 -23.06 -15.44
CA VAL A 77 10.87 -24.29 -14.91
C VAL A 77 11.54 -25.56 -15.45
N SER A 78 12.78 -25.46 -15.96
CA SER A 78 13.52 -26.59 -16.57
C SER A 78 13.63 -27.85 -15.70
N ASP A 79 13.64 -27.70 -14.38
CA ASP A 79 13.79 -28.73 -13.36
C ASP A 79 12.47 -29.05 -12.63
N MET A 80 11.35 -28.51 -13.10
CA MET A 80 10.02 -28.70 -12.49
C MET A 80 9.16 -29.64 -13.35
N THR A 81 8.14 -30.25 -12.74
CA THR A 81 7.23 -31.21 -13.38
C THR A 81 5.78 -30.75 -13.26
N GLY A 82 5.18 -30.39 -14.40
CA GLY A 82 3.77 -29.99 -14.45
C GLY A 82 2.80 -31.11 -14.01
N PRO A 83 1.56 -30.78 -13.63
CA PRO A 83 0.94 -29.45 -13.65
C PRO A 83 1.55 -28.46 -12.66
N PHE A 84 1.33 -27.17 -12.93
CA PHE A 84 1.87 -26.03 -12.21
C PHE A 84 0.75 -25.19 -11.64
N MET A 85 0.86 -24.86 -10.36
CA MET A 85 0.05 -23.85 -9.70
C MET A 85 0.90 -22.57 -9.59
N VAL A 86 0.32 -21.43 -9.95
CA VAL A 86 0.99 -20.13 -9.93
C VAL A 86 0.27 -19.24 -8.93
N ARG A 87 1.01 -18.56 -8.05
CA ARG A 87 0.50 -17.59 -7.08
C ARG A 87 1.20 -16.26 -7.28
N ALA A 88 0.44 -15.19 -7.42
CA ALA A 88 0.94 -13.82 -7.31
C ALA A 88 0.56 -13.27 -5.95
N ASP A 89 1.57 -12.82 -5.20
CA ASP A 89 1.40 -12.12 -3.93
C ASP A 89 1.88 -10.68 -4.11
N GLY A 90 1.07 -9.71 -3.73
CA GLY A 90 1.47 -8.31 -3.80
C GLY A 90 0.31 -7.33 -3.68
N TYR A 91 0.53 -6.12 -4.19
CA TYR A 91 -0.38 -5.00 -4.01
C TYR A 91 -0.81 -4.37 -5.33
N VAL A 92 -2.07 -3.95 -5.40
CA VAL A 92 -2.61 -3.10 -6.48
C VAL A 92 -3.42 -1.96 -5.84
N GLY A 93 -2.98 -0.71 -6.10
CA GLY A 93 -3.63 0.47 -5.53
C GLY A 93 -3.78 0.36 -4.02
N GLY A 94 -2.72 -0.06 -3.31
CA GLY A 94 -2.68 -0.28 -1.86
C GLY A 94 -3.43 -1.51 -1.32
N ASN A 95 -4.25 -2.19 -2.14
CA ASN A 95 -4.95 -3.40 -1.71
C ASN A 95 -4.07 -4.63 -1.90
N GLU A 96 -4.04 -5.52 -0.91
CA GLU A 96 -3.33 -6.79 -1.00
C GLU A 96 -4.09 -7.80 -1.88
N TYR A 97 -3.34 -8.56 -2.66
CA TYR A 97 -3.83 -9.62 -3.54
C TYR A 97 -3.02 -10.90 -3.36
N HIS A 98 -3.74 -12.01 -3.15
CA HIS A 98 -3.23 -13.37 -3.29
C HIS A 98 -4.02 -14.06 -4.40
N LEU A 99 -3.52 -13.96 -5.62
CA LEU A 99 -4.24 -14.46 -6.80
C LEU A 99 -3.55 -15.69 -7.36
N TYR A 100 -4.35 -16.60 -7.89
CA TYR A 100 -3.87 -17.87 -8.35
C TYR A 100 -4.18 -18.11 -9.83
N SER A 101 -3.39 -18.97 -10.45
CA SER A 101 -3.58 -19.45 -11.80
C SER A 101 -2.95 -20.83 -11.93
N ALA A 102 -3.13 -21.45 -13.08
CA ALA A 102 -2.71 -22.82 -13.29
C ALA A 102 -2.33 -23.12 -14.73
N GLY A 103 -1.44 -24.09 -14.87
CA GLY A 103 -1.07 -24.68 -16.14
C GLY A 103 -0.64 -26.14 -16.02
N THR A 104 -0.40 -26.72 -17.16
CA THR A 104 0.03 -28.09 -17.40
C THR A 104 1.44 -28.08 -17.98
N ALA A 105 2.02 -29.26 -18.18
CA ALA A 105 3.30 -29.38 -18.88
C ALA A 105 3.29 -28.82 -20.32
N ALA A 106 2.12 -28.72 -20.96
CA ALA A 106 1.99 -28.17 -22.30
C ALA A 106 2.23 -26.64 -22.36
N ASP A 107 2.30 -26.00 -21.20
CA ASP A 107 2.31 -24.55 -21.06
C ASP A 107 3.72 -24.00 -20.79
N VAL A 108 4.70 -24.91 -20.69
CA VAL A 108 6.11 -24.55 -20.70
C VAL A 108 6.46 -23.92 -22.05
N GLY A 109 7.08 -22.73 -21.99
CA GLY A 109 7.31 -21.86 -23.14
C GLY A 109 6.14 -20.93 -23.48
N GLY A 110 5.03 -21.04 -22.75
CA GLY A 110 3.83 -20.24 -22.95
C GLY A 110 3.60 -19.16 -21.90
N THR A 111 2.38 -18.62 -21.95
CA THR A 111 1.88 -17.60 -21.05
C THR A 111 0.99 -18.22 -19.99
N ILE A 112 1.13 -17.86 -18.71
CA ILE A 112 0.14 -18.12 -17.65
C ILE A 112 -0.12 -16.79 -16.95
N ASN A 113 -1.26 -16.16 -17.19
CA ASN A 113 -1.58 -14.91 -16.50
C ASN A 113 -2.13 -15.20 -15.10
N VAL A 114 -1.95 -14.25 -14.18
CA VAL A 114 -2.50 -14.32 -12.83
C VAL A 114 -3.40 -13.11 -12.62
N THR A 115 -4.71 -13.34 -12.56
CA THR A 115 -5.76 -12.31 -12.43
C THR A 115 -6.89 -12.80 -11.53
N PRO A 116 -7.81 -11.94 -11.07
CA PRO A 116 -9.00 -12.38 -10.33
C PRO A 116 -9.87 -13.40 -11.10
N LEU A 117 -9.80 -13.38 -12.44
CA LEU A 117 -10.54 -14.34 -13.28
C LEU A 117 -9.85 -15.71 -13.30
N THR A 118 -8.51 -15.75 -13.34
CA THR A 118 -7.78 -17.03 -13.29
C THR A 118 -7.85 -17.65 -11.90
N ASP A 119 -7.90 -16.83 -10.85
CA ASP A 119 -8.10 -17.28 -9.48
C ASP A 119 -9.43 -18.02 -9.34
N LEU A 120 -10.50 -17.41 -9.85
CA LEU A 120 -11.83 -18.01 -9.85
C LEU A 120 -11.89 -19.30 -10.67
N ILE A 121 -11.19 -19.37 -11.82
CA ILE A 121 -11.08 -20.62 -12.60
C ILE A 121 -10.47 -21.73 -11.75
N VAL A 122 -9.38 -21.45 -11.03
CA VAL A 122 -8.75 -22.48 -10.19
C VAL A 122 -9.63 -22.83 -8.99
N ALA A 123 -10.27 -21.86 -8.36
CA ALA A 123 -11.19 -22.09 -7.25
C ALA A 123 -12.35 -23.02 -7.66
N ASN A 124 -12.91 -22.83 -8.85
CA ASN A 124 -13.96 -23.70 -9.40
C ASN A 124 -13.45 -25.14 -9.65
N ILE A 125 -12.26 -25.32 -10.23
CA ILE A 125 -11.67 -26.65 -10.44
C ILE A 125 -11.42 -27.37 -9.10
N ALA A 126 -10.94 -26.62 -8.10
CA ALA A 126 -10.60 -27.14 -6.79
C ALA A 126 -11.82 -27.35 -5.89
N ASN A 127 -12.96 -26.70 -6.19
CA ASN A 127 -14.14 -26.62 -5.35
C ASN A 127 -13.82 -26.14 -3.91
N THR A 128 -12.88 -25.21 -3.81
CA THR A 128 -12.43 -24.50 -2.61
C THR A 128 -11.67 -23.26 -3.05
N VAL A 129 -11.35 -22.34 -2.16
CA VAL A 129 -10.49 -21.20 -2.52
C VAL A 129 -9.12 -21.67 -3.01
N ALA A 130 -8.59 -20.99 -4.03
CA ALA A 130 -7.36 -21.41 -4.69
C ALA A 130 -6.14 -21.47 -3.75
N ALA A 131 -6.13 -20.65 -2.69
CA ALA A 131 -5.13 -20.72 -1.62
C ALA A 131 -5.05 -22.10 -0.96
N ASN A 132 -6.19 -22.69 -0.56
CA ASN A 132 -6.23 -24.03 0.02
C ASN A 132 -5.71 -25.08 -0.96
N TYR A 133 -6.04 -24.90 -2.25
CA TYR A 133 -5.58 -25.81 -3.29
C TYR A 133 -4.07 -25.74 -3.50
N PHE A 134 -3.50 -24.53 -3.55
CA PHE A 134 -2.05 -24.30 -3.62
C PHE A 134 -1.31 -24.96 -2.45
N GLU A 135 -1.81 -24.79 -1.23
CA GLU A 135 -1.21 -25.36 -0.02
C GLU A 135 -1.28 -26.89 0.01
N SER A 136 -2.38 -27.48 -0.49
CA SER A 136 -2.53 -28.94 -0.56
C SER A 136 -1.41 -29.65 -1.33
N GLY A 137 -0.82 -28.97 -2.32
CA GLY A 137 0.22 -29.52 -3.20
C GLY A 137 -0.25 -30.65 -4.12
N ASN A 138 -1.54 -30.98 -4.13
CA ASN A 138 -2.11 -32.02 -4.99
C ASN A 138 -2.84 -31.40 -6.18
N PHE A 139 -2.14 -31.36 -7.32
CA PHE A 139 -2.61 -30.71 -8.55
C PHE A 139 -3.21 -31.67 -9.57
N SER A 140 -3.65 -32.86 -9.15
CA SER A 140 -4.13 -33.91 -10.07
C SER A 140 -5.33 -33.50 -10.94
N ASN A 141 -6.12 -32.52 -10.50
CA ASN A 141 -7.31 -32.02 -11.20
C ASN A 141 -6.98 -30.87 -12.16
N LEU A 142 -5.71 -30.46 -12.27
CA LEU A 142 -5.28 -29.46 -13.25
C LEU A 142 -4.97 -30.12 -14.59
N THR A 143 -6.00 -30.55 -15.31
CA THR A 143 -5.86 -30.98 -16.71
C THR A 143 -6.21 -29.86 -17.69
N ALA A 144 -5.72 -29.99 -18.92
CA ALA A 144 -6.05 -29.06 -20.00
C ALA A 144 -7.58 -28.99 -20.27
N THR A 145 -8.28 -30.10 -20.07
CA THR A 145 -9.74 -30.17 -20.26
C THR A 145 -10.48 -29.41 -19.17
N GLU A 146 -10.11 -29.57 -17.90
CA GLU A 146 -10.74 -28.87 -16.78
C GLU A 146 -10.48 -27.37 -16.84
N LEU A 147 -9.21 -26.96 -17.09
CA LEU A 147 -8.85 -25.55 -17.29
C LEU A 147 -9.65 -24.90 -18.42
N LYS A 148 -9.78 -25.60 -19.56
CA LYS A 148 -10.56 -25.08 -20.69
C LYS A 148 -12.05 -25.00 -20.37
N THR A 149 -12.61 -26.01 -19.71
CA THR A 149 -14.04 -26.06 -19.38
C THR A 149 -14.42 -24.93 -18.44
N GLU A 150 -13.67 -24.74 -17.36
CA GLU A 150 -13.93 -23.66 -16.40
C GLU A 150 -13.64 -22.27 -16.99
N SER A 151 -12.59 -22.14 -17.81
CA SER A 151 -12.33 -20.88 -18.52
C SER A 151 -13.45 -20.52 -19.50
N ASP A 152 -14.00 -21.48 -20.25
CA ASP A 152 -15.10 -21.23 -21.18
C ASP A 152 -16.41 -20.92 -20.44
N ALA A 153 -16.68 -21.62 -19.32
CA ALA A 153 -17.83 -21.35 -18.47
C ALA A 153 -17.77 -19.93 -17.88
N LEU A 154 -16.59 -19.50 -17.39
CA LEU A 154 -16.41 -18.14 -16.91
C LEU A 154 -16.54 -17.12 -18.03
N LYS A 155 -15.89 -17.34 -19.18
CA LYS A 155 -16.01 -16.45 -20.35
C LYS A 155 -17.47 -16.27 -20.78
N ALA A 156 -18.28 -17.32 -20.79
CA ALA A 156 -19.70 -17.24 -21.17
C ALA A 156 -20.50 -16.29 -20.24
N LYS A 157 -20.17 -16.24 -18.95
CA LYS A 157 -20.79 -15.33 -17.98
C LYS A 157 -20.41 -13.86 -18.20
N LEU A 158 -19.22 -13.61 -18.76
CA LEU A 158 -18.62 -12.28 -18.89
C LEU A 158 -18.71 -11.71 -20.31
N LEU A 159 -19.04 -12.53 -21.31
CA LEU A 159 -18.92 -12.20 -22.72
C LEU A 159 -19.52 -10.84 -23.12
N PRO A 160 -20.73 -10.44 -22.69
CA PRO A 160 -21.27 -9.12 -23.05
C PRO A 160 -20.40 -7.97 -22.54
N VAL A 161 -19.90 -8.06 -21.31
CA VAL A 161 -19.01 -7.06 -20.71
C VAL A 161 -17.64 -7.05 -21.39
N LEU A 162 -17.07 -8.24 -21.66
CA LEU A 162 -15.80 -8.38 -22.39
C LEU A 162 -15.88 -7.69 -23.77
N GLN A 163 -16.94 -7.95 -24.53
CA GLN A 163 -17.14 -7.31 -25.84
C GLN A 163 -17.36 -5.80 -25.72
N ALA A 164 -18.06 -5.33 -24.68
CA ALA A 164 -18.29 -3.91 -24.45
C ALA A 164 -17.00 -3.11 -24.19
N VAL A 165 -15.93 -3.76 -23.73
CA VAL A 165 -14.59 -3.18 -23.58
C VAL A 165 -13.61 -3.55 -24.70
N GLY A 166 -14.11 -4.18 -25.77
CA GLY A 166 -13.32 -4.50 -26.96
C GLY A 166 -12.51 -5.80 -26.90
N VAL A 167 -12.79 -6.69 -25.94
CA VAL A 167 -12.18 -8.03 -25.88
C VAL A 167 -12.87 -8.98 -26.86
N SER A 168 -12.07 -9.72 -27.62
CA SER A 168 -12.56 -10.73 -28.56
C SER A 168 -13.25 -11.90 -27.85
N ASP A 169 -14.28 -12.47 -28.48
CA ASP A 169 -14.93 -13.72 -28.05
C ASP A 169 -13.99 -14.94 -28.02
N SER A 170 -12.89 -14.88 -28.77
CA SER A 170 -11.84 -15.89 -28.80
C SER A 170 -10.81 -15.79 -27.67
N ILE A 171 -10.97 -14.82 -26.76
CA ILE A 171 -10.04 -14.62 -25.63
C ILE A 171 -9.90 -15.91 -24.81
N ASP A 172 -8.65 -16.26 -24.54
CA ASP A 172 -8.27 -17.21 -23.50
C ASP A 172 -7.93 -16.42 -22.24
N LEU A 173 -8.75 -16.55 -21.20
CA LEU A 173 -8.61 -15.80 -19.94
C LEU A 173 -7.33 -16.18 -19.17
N LEU A 174 -6.81 -17.39 -19.38
CA LEU A 174 -5.59 -17.87 -18.73
C LEU A 174 -4.34 -17.45 -19.52
N ARG A 175 -4.42 -17.44 -20.86
CA ARG A 175 -3.22 -17.52 -21.73
C ARG A 175 -3.02 -16.35 -22.69
N SER A 176 -4.03 -15.55 -22.94
CA SER A 176 -3.90 -14.42 -23.88
C SER A 176 -2.95 -13.38 -23.30
N SER A 177 -1.90 -13.02 -24.04
CA SER A 177 -1.03 -11.91 -23.64
C SER A 177 -1.81 -10.61 -23.56
N PHE A 178 -1.58 -9.80 -22.53
CA PHE A 178 -2.15 -8.47 -22.40
C PHE A 178 -1.16 -7.51 -21.70
N SER A 179 -1.41 -6.21 -21.88
CA SER A 179 -0.70 -5.11 -21.20
C SER A 179 -1.61 -4.52 -20.13
N THR A 180 -1.02 -4.01 -19.05
CA THR A 180 -1.74 -3.32 -17.98
C THR A 180 -1.88 -1.82 -18.30
N ASP A 181 -2.62 -1.51 -19.36
CA ASP A 181 -2.76 -0.17 -19.93
C ASP A 181 -4.22 0.29 -20.07
N HIS A 182 -5.13 -0.31 -19.30
CA HIS A 182 -6.58 -0.08 -19.35
C HIS A 182 -7.18 -0.37 -20.74
N SER A 183 -6.66 -1.38 -21.43
CA SER A 183 -7.16 -1.84 -22.73
C SER A 183 -7.33 -3.37 -22.76
N GLY A 184 -8.14 -3.87 -23.70
CA GLY A 184 -8.33 -5.31 -23.89
C GLY A 184 -8.75 -6.02 -22.60
N LEU A 185 -8.03 -7.08 -22.21
CA LEU A 185 -8.34 -7.83 -21.00
C LEU A 185 -8.19 -6.98 -19.74
N ASP A 186 -7.23 -6.05 -19.70
CA ASP A 186 -7.02 -5.16 -18.56
C ASP A 186 -8.22 -4.23 -18.34
N ALA A 187 -8.77 -3.69 -19.43
CA ALA A 187 -10.02 -2.92 -19.37
C ALA A 187 -11.20 -3.71 -18.79
N ALA A 188 -11.23 -5.04 -19.00
CA ALA A 188 -12.24 -5.89 -18.36
C ALA A 188 -11.95 -6.06 -16.86
N LEU A 189 -10.68 -6.23 -16.47
CA LEU A 189 -10.26 -6.33 -15.06
C LEU A 189 -10.51 -5.03 -14.28
N ASP A 190 -10.45 -3.87 -14.95
CA ASP A 190 -10.77 -2.56 -14.37
C ASP A 190 -12.23 -2.43 -13.90
N ILE A 191 -13.14 -3.18 -14.53
CA ILE A 191 -14.59 -3.05 -14.29
C ILE A 191 -15.24 -4.31 -13.74
N ILE A 192 -14.54 -5.44 -13.70
CA ILE A 192 -15.04 -6.70 -13.16
C ILE A 192 -14.39 -6.94 -11.81
N LYS A 193 -15.20 -6.84 -10.75
CA LYS A 193 -14.79 -7.20 -9.39
C LYS A 193 -15.21 -8.64 -9.09
N VAL A 194 -14.29 -9.45 -8.57
CA VAL A 194 -14.56 -10.79 -8.05
C VAL A 194 -14.35 -10.77 -6.54
N GLU A 195 -15.36 -11.18 -5.78
CA GLU A 195 -15.32 -11.24 -4.32
C GLU A 195 -15.74 -12.62 -3.84
N THR A 196 -14.83 -13.36 -3.20
CA THR A 196 -15.13 -14.67 -2.60
C THR A 196 -16.17 -14.51 -1.50
N THR A 197 -17.29 -15.22 -1.63
CA THR A 197 -18.40 -15.22 -0.67
C THR A 197 -18.39 -16.42 0.27
N ASP A 198 -17.72 -17.51 -0.12
CA ASP A 198 -17.60 -18.71 0.70
C ASP A 198 -16.21 -19.34 0.49
N THR A 199 -15.39 -19.32 1.54
CA THR A 199 -14.03 -19.84 1.51
C THR A 199 -13.96 -21.37 1.48
N THR A 200 -15.04 -22.05 1.87
CA THR A 200 -15.11 -23.52 1.85
C THR A 200 -15.30 -24.02 0.43
N THR A 201 -16.27 -23.43 -0.28
CA THR A 201 -16.65 -23.86 -1.65
C THR A 201 -15.93 -23.10 -2.75
N GLY A 202 -15.28 -21.97 -2.44
CA GLY A 202 -14.70 -21.07 -3.44
C GLY A 202 -15.76 -20.25 -4.20
N ALA A 203 -17.03 -20.26 -3.76
CA ALA A 203 -18.06 -19.47 -4.40
C ALA A 203 -17.75 -17.96 -4.30
N ALA A 204 -18.02 -17.21 -5.36
CA ALA A 204 -17.74 -15.79 -5.47
C ALA A 204 -18.93 -15.01 -6.07
N THR A 205 -18.97 -13.73 -5.77
CA THR A 205 -19.78 -12.73 -6.48
C THR A 205 -18.93 -12.05 -7.54
N ILE A 206 -19.46 -11.93 -8.75
CA ILE A 206 -18.84 -11.19 -9.85
C ILE A 206 -19.70 -9.96 -10.12
N THR A 207 -19.11 -8.78 -10.03
CA THR A 207 -19.80 -7.49 -10.13
C THR A 207 -19.20 -6.65 -11.26
N ASN A 208 -20.06 -6.08 -12.12
CA ASN A 208 -19.69 -5.01 -13.01
C ASN A 208 -19.71 -3.68 -12.25
N LEU A 209 -18.54 -3.05 -12.06
CA LEU A 209 -18.38 -1.82 -11.28
C LEU A 209 -19.08 -0.60 -11.90
N ILE A 210 -19.38 -0.63 -13.20
CA ILE A 210 -20.07 0.45 -13.91
C ILE A 210 -21.59 0.31 -13.76
N THR A 211 -22.14 -0.88 -14.06
CA THR A 211 -23.59 -1.11 -14.05
C THR A 211 -24.13 -1.53 -12.69
N LYS A 212 -23.25 -1.93 -11.78
CA LYS A 212 -23.55 -2.53 -10.47
C LYS A 212 -24.29 -3.87 -10.56
N GLN A 213 -24.42 -4.45 -11.75
CA GLN A 213 -24.95 -5.81 -11.91
C GLN A 213 -23.99 -6.79 -11.24
N ALA A 214 -24.54 -7.64 -10.36
CA ALA A 214 -23.81 -8.69 -9.69
C ALA A 214 -24.42 -10.07 -10.01
N ILE A 215 -23.57 -11.07 -10.20
CA ILE A 215 -23.95 -12.48 -10.41
C ILE A 215 -23.15 -13.39 -9.50
N SER A 216 -23.67 -14.57 -9.21
CA SER A 216 -22.93 -15.60 -8.47
C SER A 216 -22.14 -16.51 -9.44
N SER A 217 -20.89 -16.82 -9.07
CA SER A 217 -20.02 -17.72 -9.84
C SER A 217 -20.62 -19.12 -10.01
N THR A 218 -21.41 -19.60 -9.05
CA THR A 218 -21.96 -20.97 -9.00
C THR A 218 -23.26 -21.16 -9.78
N THR A 219 -23.84 -20.08 -10.33
CA THR A 219 -25.10 -20.12 -11.09
C THR A 219 -24.85 -20.10 -12.60
N THR A 220 -25.88 -20.07 -13.44
CA THR A 220 -25.74 -19.84 -14.90
C THR A 220 -25.99 -18.38 -15.30
N ALA A 221 -26.09 -17.47 -14.33
CA ALA A 221 -26.32 -16.04 -14.61
C ALA A 221 -25.15 -15.41 -15.38
N VAL A 222 -25.49 -14.41 -16.22
CA VAL A 222 -24.57 -13.70 -17.13
C VAL A 222 -24.62 -12.21 -16.83
N LEU A 223 -23.47 -11.53 -16.88
CA LEU A 223 -23.40 -10.06 -16.83
C LEU A 223 -23.84 -9.47 -18.18
N THR A 224 -25.14 -9.25 -18.33
CA THR A 224 -25.76 -8.76 -19.56
C THR A 224 -25.85 -7.24 -19.67
N ASP A 225 -25.82 -6.52 -18.55
CA ASP A 225 -25.93 -5.07 -18.56
C ASP A 225 -24.58 -4.43 -18.90
N THR A 226 -24.52 -3.80 -20.07
CA THR A 226 -23.34 -3.09 -20.59
C THR A 226 -23.58 -1.59 -20.66
N THR A 227 -24.63 -1.08 -20.01
CA THR A 227 -24.98 0.34 -20.02
C THR A 227 -23.80 1.18 -19.51
N ASN A 228 -23.40 2.19 -20.28
CA ASN A 228 -22.28 3.08 -19.97
C ASN A 228 -20.89 2.42 -19.83
N VAL A 229 -20.71 1.12 -20.11
CA VAL A 229 -19.40 0.45 -19.96
C VAL A 229 -18.31 1.13 -20.81
N ALA A 230 -18.56 1.36 -22.10
CA ALA A 230 -17.59 2.03 -22.98
C ALA A 230 -17.27 3.48 -22.57
N THR A 231 -18.28 4.22 -22.11
CA THR A 231 -18.10 5.57 -21.56
C THR A 231 -17.28 5.53 -20.28
N GLY A 232 -17.58 4.58 -19.39
CA GLY A 232 -16.84 4.33 -18.16
C GLY A 232 -15.36 4.07 -18.46
N MET A 233 -15.04 3.17 -19.40
CA MET A 233 -13.64 2.93 -19.77
C MET A 233 -12.91 4.17 -20.29
N THR A 234 -13.59 4.98 -21.11
CA THR A 234 -13.02 6.26 -21.57
C THR A 234 -12.75 7.20 -20.39
N ASP A 235 -13.61 7.17 -19.38
CA ASP A 235 -13.46 7.98 -18.16
C ASP A 235 -12.33 7.46 -17.27
N ILE A 236 -12.15 6.14 -17.14
CA ILE A 236 -11.01 5.52 -16.43
C ILE A 236 -9.68 5.99 -17.03
N GLN A 237 -9.54 5.89 -18.36
CA GLN A 237 -8.33 6.34 -19.06
C GLN A 237 -8.02 7.83 -18.84
N LYS A 238 -9.06 8.68 -18.79
CA LYS A 238 -8.90 10.11 -18.48
C LYS A 238 -8.46 10.35 -17.03
N ILE A 239 -8.99 9.59 -16.08
CA ILE A 239 -8.58 9.66 -14.67
C ILE A 239 -7.10 9.27 -14.56
N SER A 240 -6.69 8.12 -15.12
CA SER A 240 -5.29 7.67 -15.11
C SER A 240 -4.35 8.69 -15.77
N ALA A 241 -4.78 9.31 -16.88
CA ALA A 241 -4.02 10.38 -17.53
C ALA A 241 -3.84 11.63 -16.63
N GLY A 242 -4.84 11.97 -15.80
CA GLY A 242 -4.75 13.06 -14.83
C GLY A 242 -3.69 12.81 -13.75
N PHE A 243 -3.65 11.59 -13.18
CA PHE A 243 -2.60 11.18 -12.23
C PHE A 243 -1.21 11.15 -12.87
N LYS A 244 -1.11 10.71 -14.13
CA LYS A 244 0.14 10.81 -14.88
C LYS A 244 0.57 12.27 -15.06
N GLN A 245 -0.34 13.17 -15.41
CA GLN A 245 -0.03 14.59 -15.56
C GLN A 245 0.42 15.22 -14.23
N PHE A 246 -0.17 14.82 -13.10
CA PHE A 246 0.36 15.19 -11.77
C PHE A 246 1.80 14.71 -11.64
N SER A 247 2.05 13.41 -11.81
CA SER A 247 3.38 12.80 -11.65
C SER A 247 4.44 13.50 -12.52
N ASP A 248 4.10 13.80 -13.77
CA ASP A 248 4.99 14.47 -14.72
C ASP A 248 5.40 15.88 -14.26
N LEU A 249 4.51 16.62 -13.56
CA LEU A 249 4.80 17.97 -13.04
C LEU A 249 5.85 17.96 -11.92
N PHE A 250 5.91 16.88 -11.15
CA PHE A 250 6.80 16.73 -9.99
C PHE A 250 8.06 15.92 -10.30
N ALA A 251 8.20 15.37 -11.50
CA ALA A 251 9.24 14.38 -11.84
C ALA A 251 10.69 14.85 -11.59
N THR A 252 10.98 16.15 -11.77
CA THR A 252 12.36 16.67 -11.66
C THR A 252 12.49 17.95 -10.84
N SER A 253 11.37 18.59 -10.49
CA SER A 253 11.33 19.84 -9.73
C SER A 253 9.94 20.05 -9.13
N LEU A 254 9.83 20.95 -8.15
CA LEU A 254 8.53 21.37 -7.65
C LEU A 254 7.88 22.40 -8.61
N PRO A 255 6.63 22.17 -9.05
CA PRO A 255 5.88 23.20 -9.77
C PRO A 255 5.51 24.35 -8.84
N SER A 256 5.25 25.54 -9.39
CA SER A 256 4.63 26.63 -8.62
C SER A 256 3.20 26.26 -8.22
N GLU A 257 2.77 26.65 -7.02
CA GLU A 257 1.36 26.52 -6.57
C GLU A 257 0.35 27.18 -7.51
N THR A 258 0.76 28.19 -8.30
CA THR A 258 -0.09 28.86 -9.31
C THR A 258 0.01 28.25 -10.72
N ASN A 259 0.68 27.11 -10.87
CA ASN A 259 0.80 26.44 -12.17
C ASN A 259 -0.59 26.05 -12.70
N ALA A 260 -0.97 26.57 -13.87
CA ALA A 260 -2.30 26.36 -14.44
C ALA A 260 -2.62 24.90 -14.79
N THR A 261 -1.60 24.11 -15.16
CA THR A 261 -1.77 22.67 -15.40
C THR A 261 -2.03 21.94 -14.10
N LEU A 262 -1.29 22.24 -13.04
CA LEU A 262 -1.50 21.66 -11.71
C LEU A 262 -2.89 22.00 -11.18
N LEU A 263 -3.25 23.28 -11.18
CA LEU A 263 -4.57 23.76 -10.74
C LEU A 263 -5.70 23.11 -11.54
N GLY A 264 -5.50 22.88 -12.83
CA GLY A 264 -6.48 22.26 -13.72
C GLY A 264 -6.76 20.77 -13.44
N LEU A 265 -6.01 20.13 -12.53
CA LEU A 265 -6.26 18.75 -12.10
C LEU A 265 -7.27 18.63 -10.97
N PHE A 266 -7.54 19.71 -10.23
CA PHE A 266 -8.32 19.65 -8.99
C PHE A 266 -9.65 20.39 -9.09
N ASP A 267 -10.66 19.89 -8.38
CA ASP A 267 -11.92 20.62 -8.21
C ASP A 267 -11.78 21.64 -7.09
N SER A 268 -11.36 22.86 -7.42
CA SER A 268 -11.11 23.92 -6.44
C SER A 268 -12.32 24.25 -5.54
N ALA A 269 -13.54 23.91 -5.97
CA ALA A 269 -14.76 24.18 -5.21
C ALA A 269 -15.03 23.17 -4.09
N THR A 270 -14.59 21.91 -4.24
CA THR A 270 -14.95 20.82 -3.31
C THR A 270 -13.77 19.96 -2.88
N PHE A 271 -12.56 20.29 -3.32
CA PHE A 271 -11.36 19.60 -2.89
C PHE A 271 -11.20 19.67 -1.36
N LEU A 272 -11.02 18.50 -0.77
CA LEU A 272 -10.76 18.28 0.64
C LEU A 272 -9.91 17.03 0.78
N ASP A 273 -8.72 17.18 1.34
CA ASP A 273 -7.79 16.07 1.58
C ASP A 273 -7.28 16.15 3.02
N GLN A 274 -7.60 15.16 3.85
CA GLN A 274 -7.24 15.12 5.27
C GLN A 274 -7.62 16.39 6.05
N GLY A 275 -8.75 17.01 5.69
CA GLY A 275 -9.25 18.27 6.25
C GLY A 275 -8.72 19.51 5.57
N GLN A 276 -7.71 19.41 4.71
CA GLN A 276 -7.12 20.55 4.02
C GLN A 276 -7.90 20.90 2.76
N ASN A 277 -8.15 22.20 2.58
CA ASN A 277 -8.61 22.72 1.29
C ASN A 277 -7.48 22.72 0.25
N LEU A 278 -7.82 22.98 -1.01
CA LEU A 278 -6.86 22.94 -2.12
C LEU A 278 -5.68 23.90 -1.92
N ALA A 279 -5.90 25.10 -1.37
CA ALA A 279 -4.82 26.07 -1.22
C ALA A 279 -3.79 25.61 -0.19
N SER A 280 -4.24 25.11 0.96
CA SER A 280 -3.36 24.53 1.98
C SER A 280 -2.60 23.33 1.41
N PHE A 281 -3.30 22.39 0.79
CA PHE A 281 -2.71 21.21 0.16
C PHE A 281 -1.66 21.57 -0.90
N LEU A 282 -1.95 22.51 -1.80
CA LEU A 282 -1.01 22.93 -2.85
C LEU A 282 0.21 23.65 -2.30
N SER A 283 0.04 24.55 -1.33
CA SER A 283 1.17 25.20 -0.64
C SER A 283 2.09 24.15 -0.02
N GLU A 284 1.50 23.11 0.56
CA GLU A 284 2.21 21.99 1.14
C GLU A 284 3.02 21.23 0.07
N ILE A 285 2.35 20.63 -0.92
CA ILE A 285 3.04 19.75 -1.89
C ILE A 285 4.05 20.49 -2.78
N THR A 286 3.85 21.78 -3.04
CA THR A 286 4.73 22.56 -3.93
C THR A 286 5.93 23.18 -3.23
N THR A 287 6.00 23.08 -1.90
CA THR A 287 7.17 23.55 -1.12
C THR A 287 7.98 22.40 -0.55
N ASP A 288 7.41 21.21 -0.47
CA ASP A 288 8.08 20.01 -0.01
C ASP A 288 8.95 19.37 -1.10
N LYS A 289 10.25 19.22 -0.84
CA LYS A 289 11.20 18.63 -1.79
C LYS A 289 11.08 17.12 -1.89
N GLU A 290 10.46 16.45 -0.92
CA GLU A 290 10.20 15.00 -0.98
C GLU A 290 9.21 14.66 -2.11
N MET A 291 8.41 15.64 -2.53
CA MET A 291 7.52 15.51 -3.68
C MET A 291 8.28 15.43 -5.02
N ILE A 292 9.57 15.77 -5.10
CA ILE A 292 10.34 15.62 -6.35
C ILE A 292 10.51 14.13 -6.66
N GLY A 293 10.04 13.73 -7.83
CA GLY A 293 10.05 12.33 -8.26
C GLY A 293 8.89 11.51 -7.70
N ILE A 294 7.89 12.14 -7.08
CA ILE A 294 6.64 11.45 -6.73
C ILE A 294 5.91 11.04 -8.01
N SER A 295 5.33 9.84 -7.99
CA SER A 295 4.46 9.38 -9.05
C SER A 295 3.34 8.49 -8.52
N PHE A 296 2.24 8.50 -9.25
CA PHE A 296 1.07 7.68 -8.95
C PHE A 296 0.97 6.59 -10.01
N THR A 297 1.00 5.35 -9.56
CA THR A 297 0.94 4.15 -10.40
C THR A 297 -0.21 3.26 -9.93
N ASN A 298 -0.51 2.22 -10.70
CA ASN A 298 -1.53 1.24 -10.35
C ASN A 298 -2.89 1.87 -9.99
N ILE A 299 -3.35 2.80 -10.82
CA ILE A 299 -4.62 3.50 -10.61
C ILE A 299 -5.76 2.48 -10.80
N SER A 300 -6.44 2.15 -9.71
CA SER A 300 -7.53 1.18 -9.69
C SER A 300 -8.84 1.87 -9.32
N ILE A 301 -9.89 1.63 -10.11
CA ILE A 301 -11.22 2.16 -9.83
C ILE A 301 -11.89 1.32 -8.74
N GLN A 302 -12.26 1.97 -7.64
CA GLN A 302 -12.98 1.33 -6.54
C GLN A 302 -14.49 1.43 -6.73
N SER A 303 -14.95 2.58 -7.25
CA SER A 303 -16.35 2.76 -7.63
C SER A 303 -16.47 3.83 -8.73
N MET A 304 -17.48 3.69 -9.58
CA MET A 304 -17.83 4.71 -10.56
C MET A 304 -19.36 4.80 -10.71
N ASP A 305 -19.87 6.01 -10.88
CA ASP A 305 -21.24 6.33 -11.31
C ASP A 305 -21.11 7.29 -12.50
N VAL A 306 -21.19 6.72 -13.71
CA VAL A 306 -21.00 7.46 -14.97
C VAL A 306 -22.09 8.52 -15.15
N ALA A 307 -23.30 8.27 -14.65
CA ALA A 307 -24.42 9.19 -14.79
C ALA A 307 -24.26 10.42 -13.90
N LYS A 308 -23.75 10.25 -12.67
CA LYS A 308 -23.42 11.36 -11.77
C LYS A 308 -22.06 11.99 -12.05
N GLY A 309 -21.21 11.32 -12.82
CA GLY A 309 -19.84 11.77 -13.07
C GLY A 309 -19.00 11.72 -11.80
N THR A 310 -19.13 10.68 -10.99
CA THR A 310 -18.34 10.49 -9.75
C THR A 310 -17.60 9.17 -9.79
N ALA A 311 -16.38 9.16 -9.28
CA ALA A 311 -15.62 7.94 -9.08
C ALA A 311 -14.78 8.01 -7.80
N THR A 312 -14.42 6.84 -7.29
CA THR A 312 -13.41 6.70 -6.23
C THR A 312 -12.32 5.80 -6.78
N VAL A 313 -11.07 6.20 -6.58
CA VAL A 313 -9.90 5.46 -7.03
C VAL A 313 -8.99 5.14 -5.85
N ALA A 314 -8.19 4.10 -6.03
CA ALA A 314 -7.02 3.82 -5.21
C ALA A 314 -5.79 3.77 -6.12
N PHE A 315 -4.61 4.04 -5.57
CA PHE A 315 -3.38 4.11 -6.35
C PHE A 315 -2.19 3.77 -5.46
N THR A 316 -1.08 3.41 -6.10
CA THR A 316 0.20 3.27 -5.44
C THR A 316 1.00 4.55 -5.63
N VAL A 317 1.44 5.13 -4.51
CA VAL A 317 2.38 6.25 -4.52
C VAL A 317 3.79 5.71 -4.60
N LEU A 318 4.58 6.21 -5.54
CA LEU A 318 6.00 5.96 -5.63
C LEU A 318 6.77 7.25 -5.34
N GLU A 319 7.71 7.22 -4.42
CA GLU A 319 8.65 8.30 -4.14
C GLU A 319 10.02 7.90 -4.68
N ASN A 320 10.53 8.63 -5.70
CA ASN A 320 11.76 8.29 -6.40
C ASN A 320 11.80 6.81 -6.87
N GLY A 321 10.65 6.33 -7.37
CA GLY A 321 10.47 4.97 -7.86
C GLY A 321 10.26 3.91 -6.79
N LYS A 322 10.02 4.29 -5.53
CA LYS A 322 9.82 3.35 -4.42
C LYS A 322 8.43 3.45 -3.84
N VAL A 323 7.82 2.29 -3.60
CA VAL A 323 6.46 2.21 -3.04
C VAL A 323 6.42 2.84 -1.65
N SER A 324 5.55 3.82 -1.50
CA SER A 324 5.08 4.29 -0.21
C SER A 324 3.95 3.35 0.23
N LEU A 325 4.16 2.66 1.35
CA LEU A 325 3.24 1.66 1.89
C LEU A 325 2.22 2.34 2.81
N ASP A 326 1.42 3.25 2.26
CA ASP A 326 0.23 3.75 2.94
C ASP A 326 -0.97 2.85 2.56
N ALA A 327 -1.86 2.59 3.52
CA ALA A 327 -3.11 1.91 3.23
C ALA A 327 -3.92 2.74 2.21
N PRO A 328 -4.65 2.10 1.29
CA PRO A 328 -5.37 2.81 0.24
C PRO A 328 -6.52 3.61 0.83
N VAL A 329 -6.38 4.93 0.82
CA VAL A 329 -7.49 5.84 1.12
C VAL A 329 -8.27 6.08 -0.18
N ALA A 330 -9.59 6.01 -0.06
CA ALA A 330 -10.52 6.31 -1.15
C ALA A 330 -10.30 7.74 -1.66
N PHE A 331 -9.75 7.89 -2.88
CA PHE A 331 -9.53 9.20 -3.47
C PHE A 331 -10.67 9.54 -4.44
N HIS A 332 -11.37 10.65 -4.16
CA HIS A 332 -12.58 11.02 -4.87
C HIS A 332 -12.28 11.82 -6.15
N MET A 333 -13.06 11.53 -7.19
CA MET A 333 -12.98 12.15 -8.51
C MET A 333 -14.36 12.63 -8.95
N ILE A 334 -14.40 13.79 -9.62
CA ILE A 334 -15.63 14.35 -10.19
C ILE A 334 -15.45 14.79 -11.64
N LYS A 335 -16.43 14.47 -12.49
CA LYS A 335 -16.52 14.92 -13.86
C LYS A 335 -17.38 16.18 -13.92
N LYS A 336 -16.86 17.26 -14.50
CA LYS A 336 -17.62 18.51 -14.68
C LYS A 336 -18.23 18.60 -16.07
N ALA A 337 -19.03 19.64 -16.30
CA ALA A 337 -19.75 19.87 -17.56
C ALA A 337 -18.84 20.04 -18.80
N ASP A 338 -17.54 20.32 -18.59
CA ASP A 338 -16.52 20.36 -19.63
C ASP A 338 -16.04 18.96 -20.07
N GLY A 339 -16.55 17.89 -19.43
CA GLY A 339 -16.20 16.51 -19.72
C GLY A 339 -14.85 16.06 -19.19
N LYS A 340 -14.18 16.87 -18.35
CA LYS A 340 -12.92 16.54 -17.67
C LYS A 340 -13.18 16.00 -16.26
N TRP A 341 -12.26 15.16 -15.80
CA TRP A 341 -12.22 14.64 -14.44
C TRP A 341 -11.28 15.46 -13.58
N TYR A 342 -11.72 15.74 -12.36
CA TYR A 342 -11.02 16.54 -11.38
C TYR A 342 -10.86 15.76 -10.08
N MET A 343 -9.69 15.90 -9.47
CA MET A 343 -9.34 15.35 -8.15
C MET A 343 -10.06 16.12 -7.04
N GLN A 344 -10.65 15.41 -6.09
CA GLN A 344 -11.32 15.99 -4.91
C GLN A 344 -10.62 15.68 -3.58
N GLY A 345 -9.59 14.83 -3.55
CA GLY A 345 -8.97 14.39 -2.30
C GLY A 345 -9.72 13.22 -1.66
N ASP A 346 -9.35 12.86 -0.44
CA ASP A 346 -10.01 11.80 0.33
C ASP A 346 -11.40 12.19 0.89
N GLN A 347 -11.76 13.48 0.87
CA GLN A 347 -13.00 14.03 1.43
C GLN A 347 -13.13 13.85 2.96
N TYR A 348 -12.03 13.56 3.65
CA TYR A 348 -11.99 13.49 5.11
C TYR A 348 -11.81 14.90 5.68
N ILE A 349 -12.46 15.18 6.80
CA ILE A 349 -12.34 16.49 7.48
C ILE A 349 -11.11 16.56 8.41
N VAL A 350 -10.35 15.47 8.49
CA VAL A 350 -9.24 15.24 9.43
C VAL A 350 -8.28 14.25 8.76
N GLY A 351 -7.00 14.24 9.11
CA GLY A 351 -6.13 13.11 8.79
C GLY A 351 -6.44 11.95 9.74
N ILE A 352 -6.71 10.76 9.21
CA ILE A 352 -6.85 9.52 9.99
C ILE A 352 -5.96 8.45 9.39
N ASP A 353 -5.19 7.80 10.24
CA ASP A 353 -4.49 6.56 9.96
C ASP A 353 -4.54 5.68 11.21
N ILE A 354 -4.95 4.42 11.03
CA ILE A 354 -4.95 3.42 12.10
C ILE A 354 -4.03 2.29 11.69
N GLU A 355 -3.01 2.05 12.51
CA GLU A 355 -1.95 1.12 12.14
C GLU A 355 -1.70 0.10 13.26
N PRO A 356 -1.56 -1.20 12.92
CA PRO A 356 -1.03 -2.18 13.84
C PRO A 356 0.46 -1.90 14.06
N VAL A 357 0.85 -1.73 15.32
CA VAL A 357 2.24 -1.41 15.68
C VAL A 357 2.74 -2.42 16.70
N ALA A 358 3.99 -2.82 16.55
CA ALA A 358 4.81 -3.38 17.60
C ALA A 358 6.01 -2.47 17.87
N GLU A 359 6.29 -2.14 19.14
CA GLU A 359 7.45 -1.36 19.54
C GLU A 359 8.32 -2.11 20.55
N TYR A 360 9.63 -2.17 20.28
CA TYR A 360 10.63 -2.63 21.22
C TYR A 360 11.31 -1.44 21.90
N HIS A 361 11.00 -1.22 23.16
CA HIS A 361 11.61 -0.15 23.95
C HIS A 361 12.84 -0.68 24.68
N VAL A 362 14.00 -0.12 24.33
CA VAL A 362 15.25 -0.34 25.03
C VAL A 362 15.39 0.75 26.09
N THR A 363 15.32 0.36 27.36
CA THR A 363 15.51 1.24 28.52
C THR A 363 16.62 0.68 29.42
N SER A 364 17.12 1.48 30.37
CA SER A 364 18.17 1.06 31.31
C SER A 364 17.74 0.05 32.36
N THR A 365 16.44 -0.19 32.54
CA THR A 365 15.92 -1.08 33.59
C THR A 365 15.45 -2.41 33.00
N THR A 366 14.38 -2.39 32.21
CA THR A 366 13.78 -3.58 31.61
C THR A 366 13.31 -3.27 30.19
N PRO A 367 13.88 -3.91 29.17
CA PRO A 367 13.36 -3.82 27.82
C PRO A 367 11.94 -4.38 27.75
N GLN A 368 11.08 -3.74 26.97
CA GLN A 368 9.67 -4.14 26.83
C GLN A 368 9.26 -4.15 25.37
N ILE A 369 8.48 -5.15 24.99
CA ILE A 369 7.80 -5.22 23.70
C ILE A 369 6.34 -4.86 23.94
N ILE A 370 5.83 -3.96 23.11
CA ILE A 370 4.45 -3.47 23.16
C ILE A 370 3.85 -3.73 21.79
N THR A 371 2.64 -4.25 21.74
CA THR A 371 1.89 -4.46 20.50
C THR A 371 0.48 -3.92 20.68
N GLY A 372 -0.09 -3.37 19.61
CA GLY A 372 -1.40 -2.73 19.69
C GLY A 372 -1.76 -2.00 18.41
N ILE A 373 -2.62 -0.99 18.56
CA ILE A 373 -3.08 -0.14 17.46
C ILE A 373 -2.70 1.31 17.75
N ARG A 374 -2.01 1.96 16.82
CA ARG A 374 -1.77 3.40 16.86
C ARG A 374 -2.86 4.13 16.08
N PHE A 375 -3.34 5.22 16.67
CA PHE A 375 -4.34 6.10 16.07
C PHE A 375 -3.69 7.44 15.73
N ASN A 376 -3.31 7.63 14.48
CA ASN A 376 -2.78 8.89 13.96
C ASN A 376 -3.97 9.74 13.50
N ILE A 377 -4.44 10.67 14.34
CA ILE A 377 -5.57 11.56 14.01
C ILE A 377 -5.13 13.02 14.13
N GLU A 378 -5.45 13.85 13.13
CA GLU A 378 -4.92 15.22 13.01
C GLU A 378 -5.92 16.22 12.40
N ASP A 379 -6.22 17.30 13.10
CA ASP A 379 -7.08 18.39 12.60
C ASP A 379 -6.30 19.36 11.70
N ARG A 380 -5.83 18.87 10.55
CA ARG A 380 -5.04 19.67 9.58
C ARG A 380 -5.87 20.80 8.95
N GLY A 381 -7.19 20.65 8.93
CA GLY A 381 -8.13 21.66 8.43
C GLY A 381 -8.40 22.81 9.39
N GLY A 382 -8.00 22.69 10.67
CA GLY A 382 -8.25 23.70 11.70
C GLY A 382 -9.74 23.88 12.02
N LEU A 383 -10.51 22.79 11.98
CA LEU A 383 -11.95 22.79 12.26
C LEU A 383 -12.27 22.86 13.76
N ASN A 384 -11.25 22.85 14.62
CA ASN A 384 -11.33 22.76 16.07
C ASN A 384 -11.98 21.45 16.52
N ILE A 385 -11.60 20.34 15.89
CA ILE A 385 -11.96 19.00 16.35
C ILE A 385 -11.29 18.80 17.71
N THR A 386 -12.09 18.56 18.74
CA THR A 386 -11.63 18.51 20.14
C THR A 386 -11.32 17.10 20.60
N SER A 387 -12.06 16.11 20.11
CA SER A 387 -11.86 14.71 20.47
C SER A 387 -12.30 13.75 19.37
N ALA A 388 -11.75 12.54 19.41
CA ALA A 388 -12.15 11.40 18.60
C ALA A 388 -12.47 10.21 19.50
N VAL A 389 -13.40 9.35 19.08
CA VAL A 389 -13.68 8.07 19.73
C VAL A 389 -13.54 6.95 18.70
N VAL A 390 -12.63 6.02 18.95
CA VAL A 390 -12.38 4.87 18.07
C VAL A 390 -13.00 3.62 18.65
N LYS A 391 -13.82 2.91 17.86
CA LYS A 391 -14.54 1.70 18.27
C LYS A 391 -14.23 0.56 17.30
N GLY A 392 -14.10 -0.66 17.82
CA GLY A 392 -13.85 -1.85 17.00
C GLY A 392 -13.44 -3.04 17.85
N ALA A 393 -13.16 -4.18 17.21
CA ALA A 393 -12.70 -5.37 17.91
C ALA A 393 -11.39 -5.12 18.70
N GLY A 394 -11.25 -5.78 19.84
CA GLY A 394 -10.10 -5.61 20.75
C GLY A 394 -10.13 -4.33 21.61
N LEU A 395 -10.97 -3.34 21.30
CA LEU A 395 -11.11 -2.11 22.10
C LEU A 395 -12.21 -2.23 23.16
N PRO A 396 -12.22 -1.33 24.18
CA PRO A 396 -13.34 -1.23 25.11
C PRO A 396 -14.67 -1.00 24.40
N VAL A 397 -15.78 -1.45 25.01
CA VAL A 397 -17.13 -1.35 24.40
C VAL A 397 -17.54 0.09 24.07
N ASP A 398 -17.13 1.06 24.87
CA ASP A 398 -17.40 2.48 24.66
C ASP A 398 -16.39 3.14 23.70
N GLY A 399 -15.37 2.40 23.27
CA GLY A 399 -14.27 2.86 22.44
C GLY A 399 -13.11 3.47 23.22
N VAL A 400 -12.08 3.89 22.48
CA VAL A 400 -10.92 4.64 22.97
C VAL A 400 -11.11 6.11 22.64
N THR A 401 -11.08 6.98 23.64
CA THR A 401 -11.18 8.44 23.45
C THR A 401 -9.79 9.05 23.27
N LEU A 402 -9.63 9.87 22.23
CA LEU A 402 -8.46 10.69 21.98
C LEU A 402 -8.83 12.18 22.06
N ILE A 403 -7.94 12.98 22.62
CA ILE A 403 -8.09 14.44 22.74
C ILE A 403 -7.05 15.11 21.84
N ASN A 404 -7.47 16.16 21.13
CA ASN A 404 -6.57 16.95 20.30
C ASN A 404 -5.49 17.60 21.16
N ASN A 405 -4.22 17.22 20.92
CA ASN A 405 -3.08 17.85 21.55
C ASN A 405 -2.40 18.81 20.58
N VAL A 406 -2.82 20.07 20.64
CA VAL A 406 -2.32 21.16 19.77
C VAL A 406 -0.81 21.42 19.89
N ALA A 407 -0.15 20.94 20.95
CA ALA A 407 1.30 21.10 21.08
C ALA A 407 2.08 20.12 20.17
N TYR A 408 1.46 19.01 19.79
CA TYR A 408 2.06 17.98 18.94
C TYR A 408 1.35 17.85 17.59
N ASP A 409 0.40 18.75 17.31
CA ASP A 409 -0.49 18.70 16.14
C ASP A 409 -1.09 17.31 15.87
N GLN A 410 -1.38 16.54 16.93
CA GLN A 410 -1.95 15.20 16.84
C GLN A 410 -2.85 14.91 18.04
N PHE A 411 -3.76 13.96 17.86
CA PHE A 411 -4.61 13.49 18.95
C PHE A 411 -3.86 12.49 19.82
N GLN A 412 -4.09 12.54 21.13
CA GLN A 412 -3.51 11.61 22.10
C GLN A 412 -4.61 10.91 22.88
N ILE A 413 -4.37 9.65 23.24
CA ILE A 413 -5.32 8.87 24.03
C ILE A 413 -5.48 9.53 25.40
N GLN A 414 -6.74 9.78 25.79
CA GLN A 414 -7.07 10.57 26.98
C GLN A 414 -6.57 9.94 28.28
N ASN A 415 -6.48 8.60 28.34
CA ASN A 415 -6.02 7.88 29.53
C ASN A 415 -4.56 7.44 29.38
N PRO A 416 -3.58 8.22 29.90
CA PRO A 416 -2.16 7.95 29.72
C PRO A 416 -1.68 6.68 30.44
N THR A 417 -2.45 6.15 31.40
CA THR A 417 -2.08 4.90 32.11
C THR A 417 -2.29 3.65 31.25
N GLN A 418 -2.95 3.79 30.11
CA GLN A 418 -3.24 2.71 29.15
C GLN A 418 -2.70 3.04 27.74
N SER A 419 -1.76 3.99 27.60
CA SER A 419 -1.31 4.42 26.28
C SER A 419 0.13 4.92 26.23
N TYR A 420 0.72 4.82 25.05
CA TYR A 420 2.02 5.41 24.71
C TYR A 420 1.77 6.52 23.70
N GLY A 421 1.24 7.65 24.19
CA GLY A 421 0.79 8.77 23.35
C GLY A 421 -0.49 8.42 22.60
N ASN A 422 -0.37 8.03 21.33
CA ASN A 422 -1.48 7.63 20.48
C ASN A 422 -1.48 6.13 20.13
N LEU A 423 -0.57 5.34 20.71
CA LEU A 423 -0.58 3.88 20.68
C LEU A 423 -1.41 3.32 21.85
N TYR A 424 -2.43 2.52 21.52
CA TYR A 424 -3.22 1.74 22.47
C TYR A 424 -2.71 0.29 22.52
N PRO A 425 -2.02 -0.14 23.59
CA PRO A 425 -1.55 -1.51 23.75
C PRO A 425 -2.72 -2.49 23.86
N LEU A 426 -2.56 -3.68 23.28
CA LEU A 426 -3.54 -4.74 23.33
C LEU A 426 -2.93 -6.01 23.94
N THR A 427 -3.75 -6.75 24.69
CA THR A 427 -3.38 -8.10 25.13
C THR A 427 -3.60 -9.11 24.03
N ASP A 428 -2.93 -10.26 24.09
CA ASP A 428 -3.17 -11.36 23.14
C ASP A 428 -4.64 -11.79 23.10
N ALA A 429 -5.35 -11.70 24.24
CA ALA A 429 -6.78 -12.00 24.31
C ALA A 429 -7.66 -10.96 23.61
N ASP A 430 -7.21 -9.70 23.54
CA ASP A 430 -7.92 -8.64 22.79
C ASP A 430 -7.62 -8.73 21.30
N ILE A 431 -6.36 -8.99 20.94
CA ILE A 431 -5.94 -9.19 19.54
C ILE A 431 -6.64 -10.41 18.93
N ALA A 432 -6.84 -11.49 19.70
CA ALA A 432 -7.56 -12.67 19.23
C ALA A 432 -9.04 -12.41 18.85
N LYS A 433 -9.60 -11.25 19.22
CA LYS A 433 -10.96 -10.84 18.81
C LYS A 433 -10.97 -10.10 17.47
N ILE A 434 -9.82 -9.62 17.01
CA ILE A 434 -9.65 -8.86 15.77
C ILE A 434 -9.56 -9.85 14.61
N ALA A 435 -10.37 -9.65 13.56
CA ALA A 435 -10.22 -10.44 12.34
C ALA A 435 -8.81 -10.29 11.78
N ASP A 436 -8.27 -11.39 11.25
CA ASP A 436 -6.87 -11.42 10.82
C ASP A 436 -6.56 -10.39 9.73
N THR A 437 -7.53 -10.07 8.87
CA THR A 437 -7.46 -9.05 7.80
C THR A 437 -8.78 -8.30 7.69
N GLY A 438 -8.74 -7.01 7.34
CA GLY A 438 -9.91 -6.22 6.98
C GLY A 438 -10.85 -5.87 8.15
N GLU A 439 -10.39 -6.02 9.40
CA GLU A 439 -11.15 -5.62 10.58
C GLU A 439 -11.48 -4.13 10.51
N ALA A 440 -12.76 -3.79 10.69
CA ALA A 440 -13.24 -2.42 10.56
C ALA A 440 -13.31 -1.71 11.92
N TYR A 441 -12.82 -0.48 11.96
CA TYR A 441 -12.89 0.42 13.10
C TYR A 441 -13.67 1.68 12.74
N THR A 442 -14.57 2.07 13.62
CA THR A 442 -15.34 3.30 13.49
C THR A 442 -14.60 4.43 14.22
N VAL A 443 -14.38 5.55 13.54
CA VAL A 443 -13.79 6.77 14.11
C VAL A 443 -14.87 7.86 14.15
N GLU A 444 -15.30 8.24 15.35
CA GLU A 444 -16.27 9.32 15.57
C GLU A 444 -15.54 10.59 16.00
N LEU A 445 -15.77 11.71 15.32
CA LEU A 445 -15.09 12.98 15.60
C LEU A 445 -16.05 13.97 16.25
N TYR A 446 -15.56 14.73 17.21
CA TYR A 446 -16.37 15.68 17.98
C TYR A 446 -15.75 17.06 17.97
N ILE A 447 -16.61 18.08 17.92
CA ILE A 447 -16.23 19.49 17.97
C ILE A 447 -16.84 20.10 19.24
N GLY A 448 -16.00 20.77 20.03
CA GLY A 448 -16.41 21.39 21.28
C GLY A 448 -16.88 20.37 22.33
N THR A 449 -18.05 20.61 22.92
CA THR A 449 -18.68 19.75 23.93
C THR A 449 -19.87 18.97 23.40
N ASN A 450 -20.00 18.85 22.07
CA ASN A 450 -21.12 18.16 21.43
C ASN A 450 -21.05 16.66 21.71
N THR A 451 -22.21 16.03 21.93
CA THR A 451 -22.34 14.58 22.15
C THR A 451 -22.69 13.82 20.87
N THR A 452 -23.02 14.52 19.79
CA THR A 452 -23.23 13.93 18.46
C THR A 452 -21.94 14.10 17.64
N PRO A 453 -21.44 13.04 16.98
CA PRO A 453 -20.26 13.15 16.12
C PRO A 453 -20.49 14.15 14.97
N ALA A 454 -19.50 14.99 14.70
CA ALA A 454 -19.47 15.87 13.53
C ALA A 454 -19.20 15.09 12.24
N ALA A 455 -18.45 14.00 12.33
CA ALA A 455 -18.24 13.04 11.26
C ALA A 455 -17.97 11.64 11.83
N THR A 456 -18.21 10.63 11.01
CA THR A 456 -17.95 9.23 11.34
C THR A 456 -17.30 8.56 10.13
N TYR A 457 -16.14 7.97 10.35
CA TYR A 457 -15.37 7.26 9.33
C TYR A 457 -15.24 5.78 9.70
N THR A 458 -14.97 4.96 8.69
CA THR A 458 -14.67 3.53 8.86
C THR A 458 -13.32 3.26 8.25
N GLU A 459 -12.36 2.93 9.10
CA GLU A 459 -11.03 2.50 8.72
C GLU A 459 -10.92 0.99 8.81
N LYS A 460 -10.05 0.39 8.00
CA LYS A 460 -9.81 -1.05 8.04
C LYS A 460 -8.35 -1.35 8.28
N LEU A 461 -8.08 -2.26 9.22
CA LEU A 461 -6.75 -2.82 9.36
C LEU A 461 -6.48 -3.77 8.20
N VAL A 462 -5.36 -3.57 7.51
CA VAL A 462 -4.88 -4.53 6.49
C VAL A 462 -4.63 -5.89 7.15
N LYS A 463 -4.01 -5.89 8.33
CA LYS A 463 -3.70 -7.08 9.12
C LYS A 463 -3.89 -6.80 10.61
N ARG A 464 -4.29 -7.79 11.41
CA ARG A 464 -4.32 -7.65 12.88
C ARG A 464 -2.93 -7.35 13.46
N PRO A 465 -2.83 -6.71 14.64
CA PRO A 465 -1.58 -6.62 15.39
C PRO A 465 -0.98 -8.00 15.66
N TYR A 466 0.34 -8.05 15.85
CA TYR A 466 1.03 -9.25 16.32
C TYR A 466 0.60 -9.57 17.75
N LEU A 467 0.39 -10.84 18.06
CA LEU A 467 0.32 -11.29 19.45
C LEU A 467 1.67 -11.04 20.11
N SER A 468 1.68 -10.73 21.39
CA SER A 468 2.91 -10.61 22.18
C SER A 468 3.68 -11.93 22.17
N THR A 469 2.97 -13.06 22.14
CA THR A 469 3.54 -14.40 22.00
C THR A 469 4.13 -14.72 20.62
N GLU A 470 3.82 -13.92 19.59
CA GLU A 470 4.42 -14.01 18.25
C GLU A 470 5.73 -13.19 18.15
N LEU A 471 6.05 -12.37 19.14
CA LEU A 471 7.14 -11.40 19.09
C LEU A 471 8.33 -11.78 19.98
N THR A 472 9.51 -11.55 19.43
CA THR A 472 10.81 -11.61 20.09
C THR A 472 11.64 -10.40 19.65
N VAL A 473 12.77 -10.14 20.31
CA VAL A 473 13.66 -9.01 19.96
C VAL A 473 14.20 -9.10 18.53
N ASP A 474 14.32 -10.31 17.96
CA ASP A 474 14.84 -10.54 16.61
C ASP A 474 13.83 -10.12 15.51
N ASN A 475 12.58 -9.83 15.88
CA ASN A 475 11.57 -9.33 14.95
C ASN A 475 11.72 -7.84 14.65
N PHE A 476 12.52 -7.09 15.42
CA PHE A 476 12.60 -5.62 15.31
C PHE A 476 13.85 -5.14 14.58
N PRO A 477 13.81 -3.94 13.96
CA PRO A 477 15.02 -3.24 13.52
C PRO A 477 16.03 -3.11 14.66
N LYS A 478 17.32 -3.17 14.34
CA LYS A 478 18.40 -3.00 15.32
C LYS A 478 19.30 -1.85 14.94
N VAL A 479 19.29 -0.79 15.74
CA VAL A 479 20.30 0.27 15.67
C VAL A 479 21.64 -0.32 16.13
N THR A 480 22.64 -0.27 15.25
CA THR A 480 23.99 -0.76 15.50
C THR A 480 24.93 0.34 15.98
N SER A 481 24.65 1.59 15.61
CA SER A 481 25.33 2.79 16.13
C SER A 481 24.38 4.00 16.04
N PRO A 482 24.36 4.90 17.05
CA PRO A 482 25.05 4.77 18.32
C PRO A 482 24.42 3.66 19.19
N THR A 483 25.26 2.98 19.96
CA THR A 483 24.84 2.05 21.01
C THR A 483 24.11 2.79 22.13
N ALA A 484 23.37 2.07 22.98
CA ALA A 484 22.71 2.68 24.14
C ALA A 484 23.72 3.45 25.01
N THR A 485 24.90 2.90 25.24
CA THR A 485 25.98 3.56 26.00
C THR A 485 26.46 4.86 25.36
N GLU A 486 26.59 4.90 24.03
CA GLU A 486 26.96 6.11 23.29
C GLU A 486 25.85 7.17 23.36
N LEU A 487 24.58 6.76 23.28
CA LEU A 487 23.44 7.66 23.49
C LEU A 487 23.43 8.24 24.91
N TYR A 488 23.70 7.42 25.93
CA TYR A 488 23.85 7.89 27.32
C TYR A 488 25.02 8.86 27.51
N ALA A 489 26.09 8.73 26.73
CA ALA A 489 27.24 9.63 26.80
C ALA A 489 26.94 11.06 26.30
N LEU A 490 25.82 11.26 25.59
CA LEU A 490 25.36 12.60 25.19
C LEU A 490 24.77 13.40 26.35
N LEU A 491 24.34 12.74 27.43
CA LEU A 491 23.72 13.39 28.57
C LEU A 491 24.73 14.33 29.27
N GLY A 492 24.29 15.55 29.61
CA GLY A 492 25.14 16.60 30.17
C GLY A 492 25.93 17.40 29.12
N SER A 493 25.86 17.03 27.84
CA SER A 493 26.45 17.80 26.73
C SER A 493 25.49 18.88 26.22
N SER A 494 26.05 19.90 25.57
CA SER A 494 25.32 20.89 24.75
C SER A 494 25.94 21.05 23.35
N ALA A 495 26.84 20.12 22.98
CA ALA A 495 27.53 20.13 21.70
C ALA A 495 26.59 19.73 20.55
N ASP A 496 26.91 20.18 19.34
CA ASP A 496 26.24 19.69 18.13
C ASP A 496 26.56 18.21 17.92
N ILE A 497 25.55 17.44 17.55
CA ILE A 497 25.66 16.02 17.21
C ILE A 497 25.77 15.97 15.68
N ASN A 498 26.95 15.60 15.18
CA ASN A 498 27.24 15.43 13.76
C ASN A 498 27.76 14.01 13.55
N ASP A 499 26.85 13.06 13.44
CA ASP A 499 27.19 11.64 13.38
C ASP A 499 26.28 10.91 12.39
N SER A 500 26.40 9.59 12.32
CA SER A 500 25.49 8.73 11.58
C SER A 500 24.79 7.75 12.51
N VAL A 501 23.54 7.46 12.21
CA VAL A 501 22.85 6.29 12.77
C VAL A 501 22.99 5.16 11.75
N THR A 502 23.42 3.99 12.21
CA THR A 502 23.51 2.77 11.39
C THR A 502 22.62 1.68 11.98
N TRP A 503 22.07 0.81 11.14
CA TRP A 503 21.15 -0.24 11.57
C TRP A 503 21.17 -1.49 10.68
N THR A 504 20.52 -2.53 11.17
CA THR A 504 20.20 -3.76 10.43
C THR A 504 18.71 -4.05 10.50
N LEU A 505 18.14 -4.57 9.42
CA LEU A 505 16.75 -5.02 9.37
C LEU A 505 16.63 -6.55 9.39
N PRO A 506 15.67 -7.11 10.13
CA PRO A 506 15.20 -8.48 9.95
C PRO A 506 14.74 -8.76 8.51
N SER A 507 14.84 -10.02 8.10
CA SER A 507 14.37 -10.46 6.77
C SER A 507 12.86 -10.22 6.63
N GLY A 508 12.44 -9.66 5.49
CA GLY A 508 11.04 -9.38 5.19
C GLY A 508 10.53 -8.03 5.68
N LEU A 509 11.38 -7.23 6.35
CA LEU A 509 11.05 -5.84 6.69
C LEU A 509 11.60 -4.85 5.66
N THR A 510 10.91 -3.73 5.51
CA THR A 510 11.32 -2.57 4.71
C THR A 510 11.43 -1.35 5.60
N ASN A 511 12.50 -0.55 5.44
CA ASN A 511 12.68 0.67 6.24
C ASN A 511 11.46 1.61 6.14
N ASP A 512 11.15 2.29 7.23
CA ASP A 512 10.11 3.32 7.33
C ASP A 512 10.76 4.68 7.61
N TRP A 513 11.05 4.95 8.88
CA TRP A 513 11.43 6.28 9.34
C TRP A 513 12.48 6.20 10.45
N LEU A 514 13.37 7.19 10.49
CA LEU A 514 14.33 7.41 11.56
C LEU A 514 14.01 8.73 12.24
N SER A 515 13.95 8.71 13.57
CA SER A 515 13.78 9.90 14.38
C SER A 515 14.78 9.91 15.53
N VAL A 516 15.46 11.03 15.75
CA VAL A 516 16.45 11.23 16.81
C VAL A 516 16.13 12.51 17.56
N TRP A 517 15.88 12.38 18.85
CA TRP A 517 15.45 13.47 19.72
C TRP A 517 16.41 13.64 20.86
N VAL A 518 16.69 14.89 21.23
CA VAL A 518 17.33 15.24 22.48
C VAL A 518 16.58 16.38 23.14
N GLY A 519 16.56 16.41 24.46
CA GLY A 519 15.92 17.50 25.18
C GLY A 519 16.44 17.69 26.58
N ASP A 520 15.90 18.71 27.25
CA ASP A 520 16.19 19.04 28.64
C ASP A 520 14.93 18.95 29.53
N ASN A 521 15.11 19.12 30.84
CA ASN A 521 14.03 19.11 31.83
C ASN A 521 13.16 20.40 31.80
N ALA A 522 13.56 21.41 31.03
CA ALA A 522 12.78 22.64 30.83
C ALA A 522 11.82 22.54 29.63
N GLY A 523 11.81 21.40 28.93
CA GLY A 523 10.96 21.15 27.78
C GLY A 523 11.54 21.65 26.46
N ASN A 524 12.82 22.02 26.41
CA ASN A 524 13.50 22.33 25.15
C ASN A 524 13.83 21.03 24.44
N THR A 525 13.61 20.98 23.12
CA THR A 525 13.90 19.82 22.29
C THR A 525 14.62 20.21 21.02
N ALA A 526 15.45 19.29 20.52
CA ALA A 526 15.97 19.29 19.17
C ALA A 526 15.69 17.92 18.56
N ARG A 527 15.24 17.90 17.31
CA ARG A 527 14.92 16.67 16.58
C ARG A 527 15.61 16.63 15.22
N PHE A 528 16.03 15.42 14.82
CA PHE A 528 16.37 15.06 13.46
C PHE A 528 15.42 13.95 13.04
N GLU A 529 14.83 14.07 11.86
CA GLU A 529 13.93 13.06 11.34
C GLU A 529 14.18 12.85 9.84
N ALA A 530 13.98 11.63 9.36
CA ALA A 530 14.18 11.30 7.96
C ALA A 530 13.37 10.05 7.54
N GLY A 531 12.71 10.15 6.39
CA GLY A 531 12.24 8.99 5.63
C GLY A 531 13.43 8.18 5.11
N LEU A 532 13.30 6.86 5.14
CA LEU A 532 14.38 5.93 4.85
C LEU A 532 14.14 5.16 3.55
N LEU A 533 15.20 4.95 2.79
CA LEU A 533 15.15 4.11 1.59
C LEU A 533 15.19 2.61 1.99
N PRO A 534 14.46 1.70 1.31
CA PRO A 534 14.41 0.25 1.61
C PRO A 534 15.76 -0.46 1.81
N ALA A 535 16.80 -0.07 1.08
CA ALA A 535 18.14 -0.67 1.16
C ALA A 535 19.13 0.14 2.00
N GLU A 536 18.69 1.27 2.58
CA GLU A 536 19.51 2.10 3.43
C GLU A 536 19.81 1.40 4.76
N THR A 537 21.05 1.47 5.20
CA THR A 537 21.50 0.90 6.47
C THR A 537 22.19 1.94 7.34
N SER A 538 22.21 3.19 6.89
CA SER A 538 22.83 4.31 7.58
C SER A 538 22.26 5.65 7.13
N ARG A 539 22.12 6.61 8.05
CA ARG A 539 21.76 8.00 7.76
C ARG A 539 22.67 8.95 8.53
N SER A 540 23.24 9.94 7.85
CA SER A 540 23.92 11.05 8.52
C SER A 540 22.90 12.00 9.13
N LEU A 541 23.16 12.44 10.36
CA LEU A 541 22.35 13.44 11.04
C LEU A 541 23.20 14.60 11.52
N VAL A 542 22.56 15.77 11.54
CA VAL A 542 23.08 16.99 12.13
C VAL A 542 22.01 17.50 13.07
N LEU A 543 22.33 17.53 14.36
CA LEU A 543 21.38 17.90 15.41
C LEU A 543 22.04 18.87 16.40
N SER A 544 21.48 20.07 16.48
CA SER A 544 21.96 21.12 17.40
C SER A 544 21.00 21.27 18.57
N PRO A 545 21.43 21.06 19.83
CA PRO A 545 20.58 21.26 21.01
C PRO A 545 20.42 22.75 21.31
N VAL A 546 19.57 23.41 20.52
CA VAL A 546 19.23 24.82 20.62
C VAL A 546 17.72 25.02 20.73
N THR A 547 17.31 26.04 21.48
CA THR A 547 15.92 26.50 21.55
C THR A 547 15.46 27.11 20.23
N SER A 548 14.16 27.39 20.12
CA SER A 548 13.59 28.17 19.00
C SER A 548 14.19 29.58 18.85
N THR A 549 14.80 30.12 19.91
CA THR A 549 15.52 31.40 19.92
C THR A 549 17.02 31.26 19.65
N GLY A 550 17.51 30.05 19.42
CA GLY A 550 18.92 29.75 19.11
C GLY A 550 19.84 29.61 20.34
N GLN A 551 19.29 29.59 21.56
CA GLN A 551 20.07 29.40 22.78
C GLN A 551 20.39 27.90 22.98
N ARG A 552 21.63 27.55 23.29
CA ARG A 552 21.98 26.15 23.60
C ARG A 552 21.36 25.69 24.92
N PHE A 553 20.92 24.44 24.95
CA PHE A 553 20.49 23.75 26.18
C PHE A 553 21.37 22.52 26.45
N THR A 554 21.39 22.09 27.72
CA THR A 554 22.11 20.88 28.15
C THR A 554 21.17 19.69 28.05
N ILE A 555 21.59 18.67 27.32
CA ILE A 555 20.81 17.45 27.10
C ILE A 555 20.66 16.70 28.43
N THR A 556 19.41 16.45 28.85
CA THR A 556 19.08 15.60 30.00
C THR A 556 18.40 14.30 29.59
N TRP A 557 17.92 14.21 28.34
CA TRP A 557 17.39 12.98 27.77
C TRP A 557 17.61 12.92 26.26
N GLY A 558 17.63 11.70 25.73
CA GLY A 558 17.75 11.41 24.30
C GLY A 558 16.98 10.17 23.89
N ASN A 559 16.52 10.16 22.64
CA ASN A 559 15.80 9.05 22.04
C ASN A 559 16.26 8.83 20.60
N ILE A 560 16.38 7.56 20.21
CA ILE A 560 16.44 7.13 18.81
C ILE A 560 15.27 6.20 18.57
N TRP A 561 14.43 6.54 17.60
CA TRP A 561 13.36 5.69 17.11
C TRP A 561 13.67 5.29 15.65
N LEU A 562 13.57 4.00 15.36
CA LEU A 562 13.75 3.47 14.01
C LEU A 562 12.59 2.51 13.70
N GLY A 563 11.84 2.80 12.65
CA GLY A 563 10.72 2.01 12.17
C GLY A 563 11.04 1.19 10.93
N ALA A 564 10.32 0.09 10.77
CA ALA A 564 10.21 -0.66 9.53
C ALA A 564 8.80 -1.26 9.40
N TYR A 565 8.39 -1.59 8.17
CA TYR A 565 7.14 -2.30 7.91
C TYR A 565 7.40 -3.73 7.49
N ASP A 566 6.51 -4.63 7.90
CA ASP A 566 6.40 -5.94 7.28
C ASP A 566 5.68 -5.88 5.92
N SER A 567 5.55 -7.04 5.27
CA SER A 567 4.85 -7.15 3.99
C SER A 567 3.37 -6.84 4.05
N TYR A 568 2.77 -6.63 5.24
CA TYR A 568 1.36 -6.34 5.47
C TYR A 568 1.12 -4.89 5.96
N GLY A 569 2.16 -4.05 5.97
CA GLY A 569 2.08 -2.66 6.44
C GLY A 569 2.01 -2.52 7.96
N ARG A 570 2.32 -3.56 8.74
CA ARG A 570 2.42 -3.46 10.21
C ARG A 570 3.76 -2.86 10.58
N GLN A 571 3.76 -1.85 11.44
CA GLN A 571 4.99 -1.17 11.85
C GLN A 571 5.68 -1.95 12.97
N LEU A 572 6.98 -2.20 12.82
CA LEU A 572 7.86 -2.72 13.86
C LEU A 572 8.94 -1.67 14.13
N GLY A 573 8.87 -1.06 15.32
CA GLY A 573 9.77 0.02 15.73
C GLY A 573 10.70 -0.39 16.88
N ILE A 574 11.90 0.15 16.90
CA ILE A 574 12.76 0.16 18.09
C ILE A 574 12.86 1.58 18.63
N SER A 575 12.70 1.72 19.95
CA SER A 575 12.85 2.99 20.67
C SER A 575 13.95 2.86 21.72
N MET A 576 15.12 3.44 21.44
CA MET A 576 16.27 3.48 22.35
C MET A 576 16.24 4.78 23.15
N ASN A 577 16.12 4.67 24.47
CA ASN A 577 15.95 5.83 25.35
C ASN A 577 17.14 5.99 26.30
N ALA A 578 17.54 7.24 26.54
CA ALA A 578 18.50 7.62 27.56
C ALA A 578 17.94 8.78 28.40
N TRP A 579 17.99 8.64 29.72
CA TRP A 579 17.47 9.60 30.70
C TRP A 579 18.50 9.80 31.82
N GLN A 580 18.67 11.02 32.30
CA GLN A 580 19.48 11.32 33.50
C GLN A 580 18.78 10.92 34.81
#